data_AF-A0A668RRX5-F1
#
_entry.id   AF-A0A668RRX5-F1
#
_cell.length_a   1.000
_cell.length_b   1.000
_cell.length_c   1.000
_cell.angle_alpha   90.00
_cell.angle_beta   90.00
_cell.angle_gamma   90.00
#
_symmetry.space_group_name_H-M   'P 1'
#
loop_
_entity.id
_entity.type
_entity.pdbx_description
1 polymer ?
#
loop_
_entity_poly.entity_id
_entity_poly.type
_entity_poly.pdbx_seq_one_letter_code
_entity_poly.pdbx_strand_id
1 'polypeptide(L)'
;MKIYSFFPLVQTINCSLKMKWTLILIFGSCLAETTLCWTYHYSNETMNWTQAREWCQKYFTDMVVIQNQAENDYLVSILPQKNSPYFWIGITRNHMNESWIWIGNNSTWIGNNSWAPNEPNNVHATEFCVEIYTNTGQNRGKWNDEKCNKLKHAACFKTQCNESSCERGRCQEAINSITCLCERGFKGDRCQTAVECPPLPEPYNGYHSCLEGNQTFNTTCRLKCDPGFFINGSSFVTCEDTGDWSGPRLTCAAVECPPLPQTYNGYHSCSAGNQTFKTTCHFKCDPGFLVIGSPAVTCGETGVWSGPRPICTSYKQALLALAGCGAFSTFCCICFCCIKHRQRKKLSQERPPEEGSPPCDTQP
;
A
#
# COMPACT_ATOMS: atom_id res chain seq x y z
N MET A 1 41.39 -3.70 51.68
CA MET A 1 40.02 -3.83 51.16
C MET A 1 39.52 -2.44 50.79
N LYS A 2 39.57 -2.08 49.49
CA LYS A 2 38.76 -1.05 48.82
C LYS A 2 39.09 -1.14 47.32
N ILE A 3 38.05 -1.43 46.56
CA ILE A 3 38.02 -1.73 45.13
C ILE A 3 38.10 -0.40 44.37
N TYR A 4 39.00 -0.28 43.41
CA TYR A 4 38.97 0.76 42.39
C TYR A 4 38.44 0.15 41.09
N SER A 5 37.21 0.48 40.74
CA SER A 5 36.62 0.22 39.43
C SER A 5 37.11 1.29 38.44
N PHE A 6 38.02 0.91 37.55
CA PHE A 6 38.37 1.69 36.37
C PHE A 6 37.47 1.30 35.19
N PHE A 7 36.58 2.21 34.80
CA PHE A 7 35.98 2.21 33.46
C PHE A 7 36.99 2.83 32.49
N PRO A 8 37.31 2.23 31.33
CA PRO A 8 37.94 2.96 30.25
C PRO A 8 36.88 3.77 29.47
N LEU A 9 37.20 5.05 29.27
CA LEU A 9 36.49 6.00 28.41
C LEU A 9 36.24 5.40 27.01
N VAL A 10 34.99 5.39 26.57
CA VAL A 10 34.64 5.31 25.15
C VAL A 10 34.83 6.71 24.57
N GLN A 11 35.91 6.90 23.82
CA GLN A 11 36.17 8.14 23.10
C GLN A 11 35.42 8.09 21.77
N THR A 12 34.27 8.75 21.70
CA THR A 12 33.53 8.97 20.46
C THR A 12 34.34 9.88 19.54
N ILE A 13 34.91 9.32 18.47
CA ILE A 13 35.53 10.09 17.41
C ILE A 13 34.42 10.63 16.51
N ASN A 14 34.10 11.91 16.68
CA ASN A 14 33.33 12.69 15.72
C ASN A 14 34.07 12.71 14.38
N CYS A 15 33.49 12.10 13.34
CA CYS A 15 33.97 12.25 11.97
C CYS A 15 33.51 13.61 11.43
N SER A 16 34.28 14.67 11.70
CA SER A 16 34.09 16.00 11.11
C SER A 16 34.70 16.03 9.71
N LEU A 17 33.87 15.85 8.68
CA LEU A 17 34.26 16.12 7.30
C LEU A 17 34.14 17.63 7.04
N LYS A 18 35.27 18.34 6.94
CA LYS A 18 35.31 19.72 6.42
C LYS A 18 35.08 19.67 4.90
N MET A 19 33.87 20.01 4.48
CA MET A 19 33.45 20.12 3.09
C MET A 19 34.07 21.37 2.43
N LYS A 20 35.06 21.20 1.57
CA LYS A 20 35.50 22.24 0.62
C LYS A 20 34.65 22.12 -0.63
N TRP A 21 33.88 23.18 -0.92
CA TRP A 21 33.05 23.31 -2.10
C TRP A 21 33.92 23.37 -3.36
N THR A 22 33.82 22.36 -4.22
CA THR A 22 34.23 22.48 -5.62
C THR A 22 33.11 21.89 -6.48
N LEU A 23 32.48 22.75 -7.28
CA LEU A 23 31.41 22.43 -8.22
C LEU A 23 31.91 21.46 -9.29
N ILE A 24 31.36 20.25 -9.34
CA ILE A 24 31.35 19.43 -10.56
C ILE A 24 29.95 18.80 -10.70
N LEU A 25 29.20 19.31 -11.69
CA LEU A 25 28.01 18.71 -12.26
C LEU A 25 28.44 17.60 -13.23
N ILE A 26 28.11 16.34 -12.94
CA ILE A 26 27.97 15.26 -13.92
C ILE A 26 27.20 14.09 -13.33
N PHE A 27 26.41 13.47 -14.21
CA PHE A 27 25.40 12.44 -14.00
C PHE A 27 25.85 11.25 -13.14
N GLY A 28 25.01 10.92 -12.16
CA GLY A 28 24.43 9.59 -12.00
C GLY A 28 25.33 8.38 -12.21
N SER A 29 26.24 8.12 -11.27
CA SER A 29 26.59 6.75 -10.89
C SER A 29 27.09 6.77 -9.45
N CYS A 30 26.17 6.60 -8.50
CA CYS A 30 26.52 6.15 -7.17
C CYS A 30 27.00 4.71 -7.33
N LEU A 31 28.29 4.52 -7.62
CA LEU A 31 28.93 3.24 -7.37
C LEU A 31 28.98 3.12 -5.85
N ALA A 32 27.90 2.58 -5.29
CA ALA A 32 27.94 2.05 -3.94
C ALA A 32 28.98 0.94 -3.99
N GLU A 33 30.20 1.24 -3.57
CA GLU A 33 31.22 0.24 -3.31
C GLU A 33 30.62 -0.72 -2.28
N THR A 34 30.23 -1.90 -2.75
CA THR A 34 29.73 -2.96 -1.89
C THR A 34 30.92 -3.49 -1.11
N THR A 35 31.27 -2.82 -0.01
CA THR A 35 32.21 -3.35 0.97
C THR A 35 31.54 -4.52 1.66
N LEU A 36 31.83 -5.72 1.20
CA LEU A 36 31.44 -6.95 1.88
C LEU A 36 32.00 -6.90 3.31
N CYS A 37 31.20 -7.30 4.30
CA CYS A 37 31.77 -7.43 5.63
C CYS A 37 31.29 -8.62 6.42
N TRP A 38 32.32 -9.27 6.89
CA TRP A 38 32.32 -10.39 7.76
C TRP A 38 33.04 -9.90 9.02
N THR A 39 32.75 -10.46 10.19
CA THR A 39 33.66 -10.24 11.33
C THR A 39 34.90 -11.10 11.12
N TYR A 40 36.09 -10.52 11.27
CA TYR A 40 37.32 -11.27 11.11
C TYR A 40 37.82 -11.78 12.46
N HIS A 41 38.34 -12.99 12.44
CA HIS A 41 38.89 -13.69 13.60
C HIS A 41 40.20 -14.33 13.19
N TYR A 42 41.01 -14.74 14.17
CA TYR A 42 42.26 -15.42 13.86
C TYR A 42 42.65 -16.44 14.92
N SER A 43 43.46 -17.42 14.53
CA SER A 43 43.97 -18.43 15.46
C SER A 43 45.20 -17.94 16.23
N ASN A 44 45.30 -18.34 17.50
CA ASN A 44 46.54 -18.17 18.27
C ASN A 44 47.57 -19.27 17.95
N GLU A 45 47.12 -20.46 17.57
CA GLU A 45 47.98 -21.58 17.20
C GLU A 45 48.27 -21.59 15.70
N THR A 46 49.39 -22.21 15.32
CA THR A 46 49.84 -22.32 13.93
C THR A 46 49.49 -23.68 13.36
N MET A 47 49.06 -23.71 12.12
CA MET A 47 48.59 -24.91 11.44
C MET A 47 48.86 -24.85 9.93
N ASN A 48 48.81 -25.99 9.25
CA ASN A 48 48.94 -25.99 7.78
C ASN A 48 47.68 -25.39 7.13
N TRP A 49 47.72 -25.09 5.83
CA TRP A 49 46.62 -24.36 5.18
C TRP A 49 45.28 -25.12 5.23
N THR A 50 45.30 -26.45 5.03
CA THR A 50 44.10 -27.29 5.12
C THR A 50 43.50 -27.27 6.52
N GLN A 51 44.34 -27.44 7.54
CA GLN A 51 43.93 -27.37 8.94
C GLN A 51 43.43 -25.97 9.33
N ALA A 52 44.03 -24.90 8.79
CA ALA A 52 43.56 -23.53 8.98
C ALA A 52 42.14 -23.35 8.48
N ARG A 53 41.83 -23.92 7.31
CA ARG A 53 40.49 -23.87 6.73
C ARG A 53 39.49 -24.62 7.60
N GLU A 54 39.80 -25.86 7.96
CA GLU A 54 38.95 -26.69 8.81
C GLU A 54 38.69 -26.02 10.17
N TRP A 55 39.70 -25.36 10.73
CA TRP A 55 39.57 -24.59 11.97
C TRP A 55 38.63 -23.39 11.79
N CYS A 56 38.79 -22.60 10.71
CA CYS A 56 37.89 -21.49 10.43
C CYS A 56 36.44 -21.95 10.22
N GLN A 57 36.22 -23.05 9.48
CA GLN A 57 34.89 -23.62 9.26
C GLN A 57 34.26 -24.18 10.54
N LYS A 58 35.08 -24.65 11.48
CA LYS A 58 34.62 -25.19 12.76
C LYS A 58 34.14 -24.09 13.73
N TYR A 59 34.83 -22.96 13.77
CA TYR A 59 34.58 -21.90 14.78
C TYR A 59 33.92 -20.64 14.22
N PHE A 60 33.99 -20.42 12.90
CA PHE A 60 33.50 -19.25 12.19
C PHE A 60 32.77 -19.69 10.91
N THR A 61 32.82 -18.91 9.83
CA THR A 61 32.22 -19.32 8.55
C THR A 61 33.25 -20.03 7.66
N ASP A 62 34.35 -19.36 7.29
CA ASP A 62 35.47 -19.98 6.55
C ASP A 62 36.73 -19.07 6.67
N MET A 63 37.82 -19.44 6.00
CA MET A 63 39.04 -18.62 5.90
C MET A 63 38.80 -17.34 5.11
N VAL A 64 39.48 -16.24 5.43
CA VAL A 64 39.24 -14.92 4.81
C VAL A 64 39.26 -14.96 3.28
N VAL A 65 38.19 -14.44 2.67
CA VAL A 65 38.09 -14.17 1.23
C VAL A 65 38.03 -12.67 1.05
N ILE A 66 39.04 -12.09 0.39
CA ILE A 66 39.19 -10.64 0.28
C ILE A 66 38.66 -10.17 -1.08
N GLN A 67 37.91 -9.07 -1.08
CA GLN A 67 37.08 -8.65 -2.21
C GLN A 67 37.60 -7.40 -2.91
N ASN A 68 38.36 -6.58 -2.18
CA ASN A 68 38.96 -5.36 -2.69
C ASN A 68 40.09 -4.90 -1.77
N GLN A 69 40.82 -3.86 -2.19
CA GLN A 69 41.95 -3.32 -1.44
C GLN A 69 41.54 -2.73 -0.08
N ALA A 70 40.36 -2.10 0.03
CA ALA A 70 39.90 -1.54 1.30
C ALA A 70 39.65 -2.63 2.36
N GLU A 71 39.11 -3.78 1.94
CA GLU A 71 38.97 -4.95 2.81
C GLU A 71 40.33 -5.52 3.23
N ASN A 72 41.28 -5.61 2.30
CA ASN A 72 42.65 -6.04 2.61
C ASN A 72 43.29 -5.14 3.68
N ASP A 73 43.20 -3.82 3.50
CA ASP A 73 43.78 -2.84 4.42
C ASP A 73 43.10 -2.90 5.79
N TYR A 74 41.77 -3.09 5.82
CA TYR A 74 41.03 -3.27 7.05
C TYR A 74 41.42 -4.56 7.79
N LEU A 75 41.48 -5.70 7.10
CA LEU A 75 41.93 -6.97 7.67
C LEU A 75 43.32 -6.83 8.30
N VAL A 76 44.24 -6.17 7.60
CA VAL A 76 45.61 -5.95 8.08
C VAL A 76 45.65 -4.99 9.29
N SER A 77 44.69 -4.08 9.41
CA SER A 77 44.60 -3.17 10.56
C SER A 77 44.22 -3.86 11.87
N ILE A 78 43.47 -4.98 11.78
CA ILE A 78 42.97 -5.73 12.95
C ILE A 78 43.80 -6.96 13.29
N LEU A 79 44.56 -7.52 12.33
CA LEU A 79 45.46 -8.63 12.59
C LEU A 79 46.67 -8.17 13.42
N PRO A 80 47.11 -8.97 14.40
CA PRO A 80 48.23 -8.61 15.27
C PRO A 80 49.52 -8.52 14.45
N GLN A 81 50.36 -7.55 14.81
CA GLN A 81 51.64 -7.35 14.16
C GLN A 81 52.59 -8.51 14.48
N LYS A 82 53.10 -9.21 13.45
CA LYS A 82 54.01 -10.37 13.58
C LYS A 82 55.01 -10.39 12.43
N ASN A 83 56.22 -10.88 12.68
CA ASN A 83 57.26 -11.04 11.64
C ASN A 83 57.30 -12.44 11.01
N SER A 84 56.93 -13.48 11.76
CA SER A 84 56.72 -14.86 11.30
C SER A 84 56.31 -15.71 12.52
N PRO A 85 55.48 -16.76 12.36
CA PRO A 85 54.70 -17.07 11.16
C PRO A 85 53.54 -16.08 10.97
N TYR A 86 53.19 -15.81 9.71
CA TYR A 86 52.12 -14.89 9.33
C TYR A 86 50.75 -15.58 9.33
N PHE A 87 49.81 -15.11 8.50
CA PHE A 87 48.43 -15.62 8.45
C PHE A 87 48.11 -16.21 7.09
N TRP A 88 47.48 -17.39 7.07
CA TRP A 88 46.87 -17.96 5.88
C TRP A 88 45.60 -17.20 5.49
N ILE A 89 45.44 -16.98 4.18
CA ILE A 89 44.23 -16.43 3.57
C ILE A 89 43.63 -17.43 2.56
N GLY A 90 42.34 -17.29 2.28
CA GLY A 90 41.52 -18.26 1.56
C GLY A 90 41.70 -18.28 0.03
N ILE A 91 42.91 -18.03 -0.47
CA ILE A 91 43.24 -18.07 -1.89
C ILE A 91 44.30 -19.16 -2.17
N THR A 92 44.08 -19.95 -3.21
CA THR A 92 44.92 -21.10 -3.57
C THR A 92 44.96 -21.31 -5.09
N ARG A 93 45.82 -22.19 -5.57
CA ARG A 93 45.85 -22.70 -6.96
C ARG A 93 46.16 -24.20 -6.93
N ASN A 94 45.67 -24.98 -7.90
CA ASN A 94 45.97 -26.43 -7.91
C ASN A 94 47.23 -26.76 -8.71
N HIS A 95 47.50 -25.98 -9.76
CA HIS A 95 48.64 -26.18 -10.65
C HIS A 95 49.35 -24.86 -10.99
N MET A 96 50.62 -24.94 -11.41
CA MET A 96 51.45 -23.75 -11.71
C MET A 96 50.88 -22.88 -12.84
N ASN A 97 50.17 -23.48 -13.79
CA ASN A 97 49.61 -22.81 -14.97
C ASN A 97 48.15 -22.36 -14.78
N GLU A 98 47.60 -22.50 -13.57
CA GLU A 98 46.23 -22.09 -13.26
C GLU A 98 46.17 -20.72 -12.59
N SER A 99 45.03 -20.06 -12.73
CA SER A 99 44.75 -18.81 -12.02
C SER A 99 44.55 -19.07 -10.53
N TRP A 100 44.81 -18.05 -9.71
CA TRP A 100 44.48 -18.08 -8.29
C TRP A 100 42.96 -18.08 -8.09
N ILE A 101 42.48 -18.94 -7.19
CA ILE A 101 41.07 -19.18 -6.92
C ILE A 101 40.81 -18.93 -5.44
N TRP A 102 39.81 -18.09 -5.17
CA TRP A 102 39.27 -17.92 -3.83
C TRP A 102 38.39 -19.11 -3.46
N ILE A 103 38.49 -19.56 -2.22
CA ILE A 103 37.60 -20.60 -1.70
C ILE A 103 36.13 -20.20 -1.91
N GLY A 104 35.33 -21.15 -2.40
CA GLY A 104 33.90 -20.95 -2.67
C GLY A 104 33.58 -20.09 -3.90
N ASN A 105 34.56 -19.62 -4.68
CA ASN A 105 34.37 -18.64 -5.77
C ASN A 105 33.70 -17.33 -5.31
N ASN A 106 33.91 -16.96 -4.05
CA ASN A 106 33.21 -15.84 -3.43
C ASN A 106 33.79 -14.48 -3.82
N SER A 107 34.94 -14.41 -4.51
CA SER A 107 35.52 -13.17 -5.02
C SER A 107 36.16 -13.36 -6.39
N THR A 108 36.16 -12.28 -7.20
CA THR A 108 36.89 -12.18 -8.47
C THR A 108 38.17 -11.35 -8.34
N TRP A 109 38.45 -10.75 -7.18
CA TRP A 109 39.59 -9.85 -6.99
C TRP A 109 40.87 -10.61 -6.66
N ILE A 110 41.85 -10.61 -7.56
CA ILE A 110 43.11 -11.36 -7.43
C ILE A 110 44.24 -10.58 -6.75
N GLY A 111 43.91 -9.53 -6.00
CA GLY A 111 44.90 -8.71 -5.28
C GLY A 111 45.66 -7.73 -6.17
N ASN A 112 44.94 -6.89 -6.93
CA ASN A 112 45.58 -5.87 -7.78
C ASN A 112 46.41 -4.91 -6.90
N ASN A 113 47.73 -5.09 -6.89
CA ASN A 113 48.72 -4.48 -5.98
C ASN A 113 48.85 -5.07 -4.56
N SER A 114 48.24 -6.21 -4.27
CA SER A 114 48.33 -6.84 -2.95
C SER A 114 49.48 -7.85 -2.86
N TRP A 115 50.04 -8.31 -3.97
CA TRP A 115 51.25 -9.14 -3.97
C TRP A 115 52.50 -8.35 -3.58
N ALA A 116 53.40 -9.00 -2.82
CA ALA A 116 54.69 -8.41 -2.46
C ALA A 116 55.59 -8.28 -3.71
N PRO A 117 56.63 -7.41 -3.68
CA PRO A 117 57.56 -7.31 -4.80
C PRO A 117 58.17 -8.67 -5.16
N ASN A 118 58.10 -9.04 -6.44
CA ASN A 118 58.49 -10.34 -7.01
C ASN A 118 57.57 -11.53 -6.73
N GLU A 119 56.41 -11.33 -6.08
CA GLU A 119 55.41 -12.38 -5.87
C GLU A 119 54.27 -12.34 -6.90
N PRO A 120 53.63 -13.48 -7.19
CA PRO A 120 53.95 -14.84 -6.71
C PRO A 120 55.16 -15.45 -7.45
N ASN A 121 56.15 -15.96 -6.71
CA ASN A 121 57.44 -16.38 -7.26
C ASN A 121 57.57 -17.90 -7.49
N ASN A 122 56.72 -18.71 -6.84
CA ASN A 122 56.77 -20.18 -6.87
C ASN A 122 58.18 -20.77 -6.72
N VAL A 123 59.01 -20.21 -5.84
CA VAL A 123 60.41 -20.56 -5.58
C VAL A 123 60.62 -22.06 -5.33
N HIS A 124 59.59 -22.79 -4.91
CA HIS A 124 59.67 -24.24 -4.67
C HIS A 124 58.81 -25.12 -5.59
N ALA A 125 58.29 -24.60 -6.70
CA ALA A 125 57.45 -25.32 -7.65
C ALA A 125 56.16 -25.95 -7.05
N THR A 126 55.83 -25.66 -5.80
CA THR A 126 54.71 -26.26 -5.03
C THR A 126 54.05 -25.25 -4.08
N GLU A 127 54.26 -23.95 -4.33
CA GLU A 127 53.74 -22.87 -3.49
C GLU A 127 52.35 -22.47 -3.97
N PHE A 128 51.37 -23.18 -3.42
CA PHE A 128 49.99 -23.18 -3.90
C PHE A 128 49.01 -22.54 -2.91
N CYS A 129 49.52 -22.06 -1.78
CA CYS A 129 48.75 -21.41 -0.73
C CYS A 129 49.32 -20.03 -0.45
N VAL A 130 48.51 -19.09 -0.01
CA VAL A 130 48.92 -17.69 0.12
C VAL A 130 48.83 -17.23 1.56
N GLU A 131 49.89 -16.58 2.02
CA GLU A 131 49.93 -15.88 3.29
C GLU A 131 49.84 -14.36 3.11
N ILE A 132 49.36 -13.67 4.14
CA ILE A 132 49.37 -12.21 4.22
C ILE A 132 50.35 -11.73 5.28
N TYR A 133 51.23 -10.80 4.90
CA TYR A 133 52.22 -10.23 5.80
C TYR A 133 51.60 -9.24 6.78
N THR A 134 51.87 -9.44 8.06
CA THR A 134 51.46 -8.53 9.14
C THR A 134 52.66 -7.95 9.90
N ASN A 135 53.82 -7.85 9.23
CA ASN A 135 55.03 -7.25 9.79
C ASN A 135 54.90 -5.72 9.94
N THR A 136 55.95 -5.09 10.47
CA THR A 136 56.05 -3.63 10.62
C THR A 136 56.75 -2.95 9.44
N GLY A 137 57.17 -3.72 8.43
CA GLY A 137 57.96 -3.24 7.30
C GLY A 137 57.13 -2.77 6.11
N GLN A 138 57.81 -2.46 5.00
CA GLN A 138 57.21 -1.96 3.77
C GLN A 138 56.25 -2.96 3.09
N ASN A 139 56.36 -4.25 3.43
CA ASN A 139 55.52 -5.31 2.88
C ASN A 139 54.28 -5.61 3.73
N ARG A 140 53.96 -4.80 4.74
CA ARG A 140 52.75 -5.00 5.55
C ARG A 140 51.50 -4.99 4.65
N GLY A 141 50.68 -6.02 4.80
CA GLY A 141 49.46 -6.24 4.02
C GLY A 141 49.67 -6.81 2.63
N LYS A 142 50.92 -7.14 2.28
CA LYS A 142 51.25 -7.80 1.01
C LYS A 142 51.16 -9.33 1.11
N TRP A 143 50.97 -9.98 -0.02
CA TRP A 143 50.76 -11.42 -0.14
C TRP A 143 52.00 -12.13 -0.67
N ASN A 144 52.14 -13.39 -0.29
CA ASN A 144 53.23 -14.28 -0.70
C ASN A 144 52.69 -15.71 -0.91
N ASP A 145 53.07 -16.37 -1.99
CA ASP A 145 52.79 -17.80 -2.15
C ASP A 145 53.78 -18.64 -1.35
N GLU A 146 53.31 -19.73 -0.76
CA GLU A 146 54.09 -20.58 0.12
C GLU A 146 53.55 -22.01 0.10
N LYS A 147 54.38 -22.96 0.54
CA LYS A 147 53.98 -24.37 0.65
C LYS A 147 52.85 -24.51 1.67
N CYS A 148 51.76 -25.12 1.22
CA CYS A 148 50.56 -25.32 2.03
C CYS A 148 50.81 -26.10 3.34
N ASN A 149 51.90 -26.87 3.44
CA ASN A 149 52.27 -27.64 4.64
C ASN A 149 52.99 -26.82 5.72
N LYS A 150 53.35 -25.55 5.45
CA LYS A 150 53.94 -24.66 6.46
C LYS A 150 52.93 -24.31 7.54
N LEU A 151 53.42 -24.16 8.77
CA LEU A 151 52.58 -23.81 9.90
C LEU A 151 52.46 -22.28 10.01
N LYS A 152 51.24 -21.76 9.87
CA LYS A 152 50.91 -20.34 10.01
C LYS A 152 49.59 -20.15 10.78
N HIS A 153 49.31 -18.94 11.23
CA HIS A 153 48.03 -18.64 11.87
C HIS A 153 46.90 -18.65 10.83
N ALA A 154 45.68 -18.97 11.23
CA ALA A 154 44.50 -18.88 10.37
C ALA A 154 43.89 -17.48 10.50
N ALA A 155 43.59 -16.81 9.38
CA ALA A 155 42.67 -15.67 9.36
C ALA A 155 41.30 -16.16 8.86
N CYS A 156 40.27 -15.93 9.65
CA CYS A 156 38.91 -16.40 9.41
C CYS A 156 37.95 -15.23 9.28
N PHE A 157 36.80 -15.49 8.66
CA PHE A 157 35.68 -14.58 8.63
C PHE A 157 34.42 -15.25 9.17
N LYS A 158 33.48 -14.46 9.69
CA LYS A 158 32.14 -14.90 10.10
C LYS A 158 31.07 -13.97 9.52
N THR A 159 30.14 -14.55 8.75
CA THR A 159 28.93 -13.86 8.24
C THR A 159 28.07 -13.37 9.41
N GLN A 160 27.53 -12.16 9.30
CA GLN A 160 26.65 -11.60 10.34
C GLN A 160 25.17 -11.75 9.96
N CYS A 161 24.86 -11.81 8.67
CA CYS A 161 23.52 -12.09 8.20
C CYS A 161 23.07 -13.50 8.62
N ASN A 162 21.87 -13.56 9.18
CA ASN A 162 21.10 -14.77 9.46
C ASN A 162 19.65 -14.57 8.97
N GLU A 163 18.85 -15.64 8.95
CA GLU A 163 17.45 -15.59 8.49
C GLU A 163 16.59 -14.57 9.26
N SER A 164 16.96 -14.23 10.50
CA SER A 164 16.23 -13.28 11.34
C SER A 164 16.80 -11.85 11.33
N SER A 165 17.84 -11.59 10.54
CA SER A 165 18.56 -10.31 10.53
C SER A 165 17.67 -9.16 10.07
N CYS A 166 16.88 -9.40 9.02
CA CYS A 166 15.88 -8.49 8.50
C CYS A 166 14.52 -9.18 8.56
N GLU A 167 13.51 -8.53 9.11
CA GLU A 167 12.18 -9.16 9.23
C GLU A 167 11.51 -9.30 7.87
N ARG A 168 11.53 -8.23 7.07
CA ARG A 168 10.87 -8.13 5.75
C ARG A 168 11.79 -7.47 4.73
N GLY A 169 12.92 -8.13 4.49
CA GLY A 169 13.96 -7.58 3.62
C GLY A 169 15.11 -8.54 3.41
N ARG A 170 15.98 -8.16 2.48
CA ARG A 170 17.22 -8.88 2.24
C ARG A 170 18.32 -8.30 3.13
N CYS A 171 18.95 -9.16 3.93
CA CYS A 171 20.16 -8.80 4.65
C CYS A 171 21.33 -8.62 3.68
N GLN A 172 22.03 -7.51 3.86
CA GLN A 172 23.30 -7.23 3.23
C GLN A 172 24.34 -6.99 4.31
N GLU A 173 25.49 -7.60 4.13
CA GLU A 173 26.62 -7.47 5.02
C GLU A 173 27.23 -6.05 4.92
N ALA A 174 27.65 -5.43 6.03
CA ALA A 174 28.24 -4.08 6.11
C ALA A 174 29.38 -4.01 7.15
N ILE A 175 30.34 -3.07 7.06
CA ILE A 175 31.55 -3.09 7.92
C ILE A 175 31.23 -3.19 9.42
N ASN A 176 31.57 -4.32 10.06
CA ASN A 176 31.22 -4.67 11.45
C ASN A 176 29.73 -4.57 11.80
N SER A 177 28.84 -4.70 10.81
CA SER A 177 27.39 -4.57 10.97
C SER A 177 26.63 -5.32 9.87
N ILE A 178 25.31 -5.15 9.84
CA ILE A 178 24.45 -5.57 8.74
C ILE A 178 23.60 -4.37 8.31
N THR A 179 23.15 -4.36 7.06
CA THR A 179 22.12 -3.44 6.58
C THR A 179 20.99 -4.22 5.93
N CYS A 180 19.77 -3.75 6.09
CA CYS A 180 18.60 -4.40 5.50
C CYS A 180 18.09 -3.60 4.31
N LEU A 181 18.06 -4.24 3.14
CA LEU A 181 17.28 -3.74 2.00
C LEU A 181 15.85 -4.22 2.15
N CYS A 182 14.97 -3.31 2.56
CA CYS A 182 13.58 -3.65 2.81
C CYS A 182 12.82 -4.00 1.55
N GLU A 183 11.90 -4.96 1.69
CA GLU A 183 10.84 -5.17 0.73
C GLU A 183 9.98 -3.91 0.60
N ARG A 184 9.28 -3.79 -0.53
CA ARG A 184 8.36 -2.65 -0.75
C ARG A 184 7.34 -2.59 0.36
N GLY A 185 7.10 -1.38 0.88
CA GLY A 185 6.14 -1.12 1.94
C GLY A 185 6.64 -1.44 3.36
N PHE A 186 7.94 -1.68 3.54
CA PHE A 186 8.58 -1.83 4.85
C PHE A 186 9.73 -0.84 5.04
N LYS A 187 9.94 -0.40 6.27
CA LYS A 187 10.97 0.55 6.70
C LYS A 187 11.56 0.15 8.06
N GLY A 188 12.63 0.84 8.44
CA GLY A 188 13.41 0.57 9.65
C GLY A 188 14.76 -0.07 9.32
N ASP A 189 15.66 -0.03 10.27
CA ASP A 189 17.00 -0.63 10.19
C ASP A 189 16.98 -2.15 9.98
N ARG A 190 15.88 -2.81 10.40
CA ARG A 190 15.64 -4.25 10.23
C ARG A 190 14.40 -4.57 9.40
N CYS A 191 13.80 -3.57 8.73
CA CYS A 191 12.56 -3.69 7.97
C CYS A 191 11.37 -4.22 8.81
N GLN A 192 11.38 -3.88 10.10
CA GLN A 192 10.41 -4.31 11.10
C GLN A 192 9.11 -3.49 11.08
N THR A 193 9.11 -2.35 10.41
CA THR A 193 7.98 -1.41 10.43
C THR A 193 7.32 -1.38 9.06
N ALA A 194 6.03 -1.70 8.97
CA ALA A 194 5.28 -1.44 7.74
C ALA A 194 5.16 0.07 7.50
N VAL A 195 5.20 0.50 6.25
CA VAL A 195 4.93 1.90 5.88
C VAL A 195 3.52 2.26 6.35
N GLU A 196 3.36 3.47 6.87
CA GLU A 196 2.10 3.97 7.40
C GLU A 196 1.55 5.02 6.43
N CYS A 197 0.26 4.95 6.17
CA CYS A 197 -0.47 5.97 5.44
C CYS A 197 -1.10 6.99 6.41
N PRO A 198 -1.30 8.23 5.97
CA PRO A 198 -1.99 9.22 6.80
C PRO A 198 -3.44 8.79 7.08
N PRO A 199 -4.01 9.26 8.21
CA PRO A 199 -5.43 9.08 8.52
C PRO A 199 -6.30 9.36 7.31
N LEU A 200 -7.00 8.32 6.82
CA LEU A 200 -7.87 8.44 5.66
C LEU A 200 -9.01 9.45 5.99
N PRO A 201 -9.14 10.57 5.26
CA PRO A 201 -10.22 11.53 5.52
C PRO A 201 -11.59 10.93 5.18
N GLU A 202 -12.64 11.41 5.84
CA GLU A 202 -14.01 11.02 5.46
C GLU A 202 -14.36 11.59 4.06
N PRO A 203 -14.93 10.76 3.16
CA PRO A 203 -15.44 11.26 1.89
C PRO A 203 -16.58 12.27 2.10
N TYR A 204 -16.67 13.26 1.23
CA TYR A 204 -17.84 14.14 1.23
C TYR A 204 -19.09 13.37 0.77
N ASN A 205 -20.18 13.43 1.55
CA ASN A 205 -21.41 12.62 1.38
C ASN A 205 -21.16 11.11 1.33
N GLY A 206 -20.29 10.62 2.20
CA GLY A 206 -20.03 9.20 2.36
C GLY A 206 -19.18 8.89 3.59
N TYR A 207 -18.84 7.63 3.73
CA TYR A 207 -18.00 7.10 4.79
C TYR A 207 -17.10 5.97 4.26
N HIS A 208 -16.09 5.60 5.04
CA HIS A 208 -15.22 4.48 4.71
C HIS A 208 -15.24 3.42 5.82
N SER A 209 -15.01 2.18 5.45
CA SER A 209 -14.84 1.07 6.38
C SER A 209 -13.57 0.31 6.02
N CYS A 210 -12.56 0.36 6.90
CA CYS A 210 -11.29 -0.33 6.73
C CYS A 210 -11.37 -1.76 7.30
N LEU A 211 -10.69 -2.71 6.65
CA LEU A 211 -10.43 -4.01 7.27
C LEU A 211 -9.53 -3.79 8.49
N GLU A 212 -9.84 -4.47 9.61
CA GLU A 212 -9.21 -4.25 10.91
C GLU A 212 -7.67 -4.19 10.86
N GLY A 213 -7.08 -3.20 11.52
CA GLY A 213 -5.63 -2.99 11.59
C GLY A 213 -5.23 -1.53 11.66
N ASN A 214 -3.95 -1.27 11.92
CA ASN A 214 -3.35 0.06 11.73
C ASN A 214 -3.37 0.41 10.23
N GLN A 215 -3.39 1.71 9.90
CA GLN A 215 -3.39 2.20 8.51
C GLN A 215 -2.01 2.05 7.87
N THR A 216 -1.57 0.81 7.73
CA THR A 216 -0.26 0.41 7.22
C THR A 216 -0.34 -0.15 5.79
N PHE A 217 0.80 -0.35 5.15
CA PHE A 217 0.92 -0.95 3.82
C PHE A 217 0.00 -2.16 3.61
N ASN A 218 -0.68 -2.21 2.47
CA ASN A 218 -1.72 -3.18 2.08
C ASN A 218 -3.04 -3.12 2.87
N THR A 219 -3.18 -2.25 3.88
CA THR A 219 -4.50 -1.99 4.49
C THR A 219 -5.44 -1.45 3.41
N THR A 220 -6.60 -2.09 3.27
CA THR A 220 -7.60 -1.74 2.27
C THR A 220 -8.88 -1.27 2.95
N CYS A 221 -9.38 -0.12 2.51
CA CYS A 221 -10.62 0.47 2.99
C CYS A 221 -11.66 0.52 1.88
N ARG A 222 -12.90 0.18 2.23
CA ARG A 222 -14.05 0.24 1.34
C ARG A 222 -14.78 1.56 1.55
N LEU A 223 -15.00 2.28 0.46
CA LEU A 223 -15.80 3.50 0.41
C LEU A 223 -17.27 3.15 0.26
N LYS A 224 -18.12 3.95 0.90
CA LYS A 224 -19.58 3.89 0.81
C LYS A 224 -20.11 5.32 0.75
N CYS A 225 -21.11 5.56 -0.09
CA CYS A 225 -21.74 6.86 -0.22
C CYS A 225 -23.05 6.92 0.56
N ASP A 226 -23.42 8.12 0.97
CA ASP A 226 -24.70 8.40 1.60
C ASP A 226 -25.85 8.24 0.59
N PRO A 227 -27.10 8.04 1.04
CA PRO A 227 -28.26 7.98 0.15
C PRO A 227 -28.37 9.19 -0.78
N GLY A 228 -28.68 8.95 -2.05
CA GLY A 228 -28.69 9.98 -3.09
C GLY A 228 -27.33 10.29 -3.70
N PHE A 229 -26.28 9.55 -3.32
CA PHE A 229 -24.95 9.62 -3.92
C PHE A 229 -24.43 8.25 -4.36
N PHE A 230 -23.53 8.23 -5.33
CA PHE A 230 -22.89 7.02 -5.85
C PHE A 230 -21.38 7.21 -6.03
N ILE A 231 -20.64 6.11 -6.00
CA ILE A 231 -19.20 6.10 -6.20
C ILE A 231 -18.91 6.22 -7.70
N ASN A 232 -18.12 7.21 -8.09
CA ASN A 232 -17.60 7.34 -9.43
C ASN A 232 -16.12 6.91 -9.45
N GLY A 233 -15.83 5.67 -9.86
CA GLY A 233 -14.49 5.09 -9.85
C GLY A 233 -14.35 3.88 -8.92
N SER A 234 -13.18 3.68 -8.30
CA SER A 234 -12.92 2.56 -7.39
C SER A 234 -13.61 2.76 -6.04
N SER A 235 -14.33 1.73 -5.56
CA SER A 235 -14.89 1.71 -4.21
C SER A 235 -13.89 1.28 -3.13
N PHE A 236 -12.63 1.04 -3.51
CA PHE A 236 -11.57 0.59 -2.63
C PHE A 236 -10.36 1.51 -2.74
N VAL A 237 -9.75 1.78 -1.59
CA VAL A 237 -8.45 2.45 -1.47
C VAL A 237 -7.52 1.58 -0.66
N THR A 238 -6.27 1.49 -1.09
CA THR A 238 -5.24 0.65 -0.46
C THR A 238 -4.04 1.52 -0.11
N CYS A 239 -3.46 1.31 1.07
CA CYS A 239 -2.23 1.98 1.48
C CYS A 239 -1.05 1.39 0.70
N GLU A 240 -0.41 2.22 -0.12
CA GLU A 240 0.68 1.84 -1.01
C GLU A 240 2.04 1.84 -0.30
N ASP A 241 3.05 1.30 -0.99
CA ASP A 241 4.42 1.21 -0.46
C ASP A 241 5.10 2.58 -0.31
N THR A 242 4.56 3.61 -0.98
CA THR A 242 4.97 5.01 -0.84
C THR A 242 4.48 5.68 0.44
N GLY A 243 3.47 5.11 1.11
CA GLY A 243 2.77 5.75 2.22
C GLY A 243 1.59 6.64 1.79
N ASP A 244 1.17 6.54 0.52
CA ASP A 244 -0.01 7.20 0.00
C ASP A 244 -1.15 6.19 -0.25
N TRP A 245 -2.38 6.69 -0.35
CA TRP A 245 -3.53 5.88 -0.72
C TRP A 245 -3.69 5.80 -2.24
N SER A 246 -3.91 4.60 -2.78
CA SER A 246 -3.91 4.27 -4.22
C SER A 246 -5.01 4.92 -5.10
N GLY A 247 -6.01 5.58 -4.50
CA GLY A 247 -7.23 6.01 -5.21
C GLY A 247 -7.28 7.51 -5.56
N PRO A 248 -8.04 7.91 -6.59
CA PRO A 248 -8.42 9.31 -6.78
C PRO A 248 -9.20 9.80 -5.55
N ARG A 249 -9.23 11.13 -5.34
CA ARG A 249 -9.90 11.76 -4.18
C ARG A 249 -11.25 11.09 -3.90
N LEU A 250 -11.51 10.82 -2.62
CA LEU A 250 -12.71 10.15 -2.12
C LEU A 250 -13.97 11.00 -2.40
N THR A 251 -14.54 10.87 -3.59
CA THR A 251 -15.70 11.69 -3.99
C THR A 251 -16.91 10.83 -4.31
N CYS A 252 -17.97 11.04 -3.54
CA CYS A 252 -19.31 10.57 -3.85
C CYS A 252 -20.01 11.60 -4.75
N ALA A 253 -20.47 11.16 -5.92
CA ALA A 253 -21.20 12.00 -6.87
C ALA A 253 -22.69 11.93 -6.57
N ALA A 254 -23.39 13.06 -6.62
CA ALA A 254 -24.84 13.08 -6.44
C ALA A 254 -25.53 12.37 -7.63
N VAL A 255 -26.60 11.61 -7.37
CA VAL A 255 -27.40 11.04 -8.46
C VAL A 255 -28.03 12.15 -9.30
N GLU A 256 -28.18 11.89 -10.60
CA GLU A 256 -28.78 12.82 -11.55
C GLU A 256 -30.18 12.37 -11.94
N CYS A 257 -31.13 13.30 -11.94
CA CYS A 257 -32.46 13.08 -12.47
C CYS A 257 -32.54 13.42 -13.97
N PRO A 258 -33.48 12.81 -14.72
CA PRO A 258 -33.66 13.11 -16.13
C PRO A 258 -33.91 14.61 -16.38
N PRO A 259 -33.26 15.20 -17.40
CA PRO A 259 -33.49 16.58 -17.80
C PRO A 259 -34.97 16.90 -17.99
N LEU A 260 -35.46 17.88 -17.24
CA LEU A 260 -36.82 18.38 -17.41
C LEU A 260 -36.95 19.13 -18.76
N PRO A 261 -37.87 18.71 -19.65
CA PRO A 261 -38.12 19.41 -20.90
C PRO A 261 -38.78 20.77 -20.64
N GLN A 262 -38.72 21.66 -21.63
CA GLN A 262 -39.38 22.96 -21.55
C GLN A 262 -40.89 22.79 -21.31
N THR A 263 -41.42 23.62 -20.42
CA THR A 263 -42.83 23.68 -20.06
C THR A 263 -43.58 24.47 -21.11
N TYR A 264 -44.64 23.91 -21.69
CA TYR A 264 -45.45 24.61 -22.68
C TYR A 264 -46.45 25.52 -21.99
N ASN A 265 -46.60 26.76 -22.46
CA ASN A 265 -47.41 27.82 -21.82
C ASN A 265 -47.05 28.05 -20.35
N GLY A 266 -45.75 28.00 -20.05
CA GLY A 266 -45.20 28.22 -18.72
C GLY A 266 -43.69 28.11 -18.70
N TYR A 267 -43.11 28.25 -17.51
CA TYR A 267 -41.69 28.14 -17.26
C TYR A 267 -41.43 27.38 -15.96
N HIS A 268 -40.20 26.91 -15.76
CA HIS A 268 -39.77 26.33 -14.49
C HIS A 268 -38.44 26.95 -14.03
N SER A 269 -38.25 26.98 -12.72
CA SER A 269 -37.03 27.46 -12.07
C SER A 269 -36.57 26.43 -11.04
N CYS A 270 -35.33 25.98 -11.15
CA CYS A 270 -34.73 24.98 -10.26
C CYS A 270 -33.80 25.64 -9.23
N SER A 271 -33.67 25.02 -8.05
CA SER A 271 -32.79 25.48 -6.98
C SER A 271 -31.30 25.37 -7.32
N ALA A 272 -30.93 24.51 -8.27
CA ALA A 272 -29.58 24.35 -8.79
C ALA A 272 -29.62 24.24 -10.33
N GLY A 273 -28.53 24.62 -11.00
CA GLY A 273 -28.39 24.50 -12.46
C GLY A 273 -28.28 23.03 -12.92
N ASN A 274 -27.74 22.16 -12.08
CA ASN A 274 -27.57 20.74 -12.32
C ASN A 274 -28.78 20.02 -11.69
N GLN A 275 -29.37 19.05 -12.39
CA GLN A 275 -30.57 18.33 -11.92
C GLN A 275 -30.19 17.13 -11.05
N THR A 276 -29.52 17.39 -9.92
CA THR A 276 -29.00 16.37 -9.01
C THR A 276 -29.90 16.16 -7.78
N PHE A 277 -29.61 15.14 -6.98
CA PHE A 277 -30.30 14.84 -5.72
C PHE A 277 -30.62 16.10 -4.89
N LYS A 278 -31.85 16.17 -4.36
CA LYS A 278 -32.42 17.32 -3.61
C LYS A 278 -32.64 18.61 -4.41
N THR A 279 -32.36 18.62 -5.73
CA THR A 279 -32.77 19.74 -6.58
C THR A 279 -34.29 19.81 -6.66
N THR A 280 -34.87 20.97 -6.36
CA THR A 280 -36.31 21.22 -6.46
C THR A 280 -36.57 22.20 -7.59
N CYS A 281 -37.45 21.83 -8.51
CA CYS A 281 -37.88 22.65 -9.63
C CYS A 281 -39.33 23.08 -9.44
N HIS A 282 -39.56 24.39 -9.45
CA HIS A 282 -40.87 25.01 -9.33
C HIS A 282 -41.40 25.39 -10.70
N PHE A 283 -42.66 25.08 -10.95
CA PHE A 283 -43.34 25.34 -12.21
C PHE A 283 -44.32 26.51 -12.08
N LYS A 284 -44.36 27.34 -13.10
CA LYS A 284 -45.30 28.45 -13.24
C LYS A 284 -45.88 28.46 -14.65
N CYS A 285 -47.19 28.68 -14.75
CA CYS A 285 -47.84 28.82 -16.04
C CYS A 285 -47.90 30.29 -16.46
N ASP A 286 -47.97 30.51 -17.77
CA ASP A 286 -48.14 31.83 -18.35
C ASP A 286 -49.53 32.41 -17.98
N PRO A 287 -49.70 33.74 -18.02
CA PRO A 287 -51.00 34.36 -17.78
C PRO A 287 -52.11 33.75 -18.66
N GLY A 288 -53.23 33.39 -18.04
CA GLY A 288 -54.35 32.72 -18.73
C GLY A 288 -54.34 31.18 -18.64
N PHE A 289 -53.33 30.60 -17.99
CA PHE A 289 -53.21 29.16 -17.75
C PHE A 289 -53.16 28.84 -16.26
N LEU A 290 -53.61 27.62 -15.92
CA LEU A 290 -53.64 27.06 -14.58
C LEU A 290 -52.71 25.84 -14.51
N VAL A 291 -51.97 25.73 -13.40
CA VAL A 291 -51.15 24.56 -13.08
C VAL A 291 -52.06 23.41 -12.66
N ILE A 292 -52.00 22.30 -13.38
CA ILE A 292 -52.67 21.04 -13.01
C ILE A 292 -51.62 20.02 -12.60
N GLY A 293 -51.68 19.58 -11.34
CA GLY A 293 -50.70 18.70 -10.70
C GLY A 293 -49.86 19.44 -9.65
N SER A 294 -48.79 18.80 -9.18
CA SER A 294 -47.88 19.39 -8.19
C SER A 294 -47.09 20.56 -8.78
N PRO A 295 -47.07 21.74 -8.15
CA PRO A 295 -46.36 22.91 -8.67
C PRO A 295 -44.84 22.82 -8.50
N ALA A 296 -44.34 21.74 -7.89
CA ALA A 296 -42.93 21.49 -7.68
C ALA A 296 -42.63 20.00 -7.75
N VAL A 297 -41.42 19.67 -8.23
CA VAL A 297 -40.86 18.32 -8.20
C VAL A 297 -39.45 18.38 -7.61
N THR A 298 -39.08 17.36 -6.83
CA THR A 298 -37.76 17.25 -6.21
C THR A 298 -37.06 15.98 -6.68
N CYS A 299 -35.78 16.06 -7.01
CA CYS A 299 -34.99 14.91 -7.42
C CYS A 299 -34.73 14.00 -6.22
N GLY A 300 -35.23 12.76 -6.30
CA GLY A 300 -35.12 11.76 -5.24
C GLY A 300 -33.76 11.04 -5.21
N GLU A 301 -33.57 10.22 -4.18
CA GLU A 301 -32.32 9.47 -3.92
C GLU A 301 -31.95 8.47 -5.02
N THR A 302 -32.93 8.03 -5.82
CA THR A 302 -32.75 7.06 -6.90
C THR A 302 -32.61 7.70 -8.27
N GLY A 303 -32.50 9.04 -8.35
CA GLY A 303 -32.50 9.77 -9.62
C GLY A 303 -33.88 9.85 -10.28
N VAL A 304 -34.96 9.68 -9.50
CA VAL A 304 -36.34 9.81 -9.98
C VAL A 304 -36.99 11.04 -9.35
N TRP A 305 -37.68 11.83 -10.18
CA TRP A 305 -38.46 12.98 -9.71
C TRP A 305 -39.61 12.54 -8.80
N SER A 306 -39.87 13.31 -7.74
CA SER A 306 -40.92 13.04 -6.74
C SER A 306 -42.35 12.95 -7.29
N GLY A 307 -42.57 13.38 -8.53
CA GLY A 307 -43.84 13.30 -9.22
C GLY A 307 -43.72 13.67 -10.70
N PRO A 308 -44.79 13.48 -11.48
CA PRO A 308 -44.83 13.90 -12.87
C PRO A 308 -44.79 15.43 -12.97
N ARG A 309 -44.30 15.93 -14.11
CA ARG A 309 -44.37 17.36 -14.42
C ARG A 309 -45.83 17.85 -14.44
N PRO A 310 -46.12 19.06 -13.94
CA PRO A 310 -47.46 19.62 -14.05
C PRO A 310 -47.77 20.06 -15.48
N ILE A 311 -49.07 20.18 -15.77
CA ILE A 311 -49.58 20.62 -17.08
C ILE A 311 -50.18 22.01 -16.92
N CYS A 312 -49.84 22.92 -17.85
CA CYS A 312 -50.45 24.24 -17.94
C CYS A 312 -51.67 24.19 -18.87
N THR A 313 -52.87 24.31 -18.30
CA THR A 313 -54.15 24.25 -19.05
C THR A 313 -54.83 25.61 -19.04
N SER A 314 -55.35 26.06 -20.19
CA SER A 314 -56.04 27.36 -20.25
C SER A 314 -57.30 27.38 -19.39
N TYR A 315 -57.66 28.54 -18.82
CA TYR A 315 -58.91 28.68 -18.06
C TYR A 315 -60.13 28.20 -18.85
N LYS A 316 -60.17 28.46 -20.16
CA LYS A 316 -61.25 28.02 -21.06
C LYS A 316 -61.37 26.50 -21.11
N GLN A 317 -60.26 25.79 -21.27
CA GLN A 317 -60.25 24.32 -21.30
C GLN A 317 -60.62 23.72 -19.94
N ALA A 318 -60.13 24.31 -18.84
CA ALA A 318 -60.47 23.86 -17.49
C ALA A 318 -61.98 24.03 -17.19
N LEU A 319 -62.57 25.16 -17.60
CA LEU A 319 -64.00 25.42 -17.45
C LEU A 319 -64.86 24.45 -18.28
N LEU A 320 -64.44 24.14 -19.52
CA LEU A 320 -65.12 23.16 -20.36
C LEU A 320 -65.09 21.75 -19.76
N ALA A 321 -63.97 21.34 -19.16
CA ALA A 321 -63.84 20.05 -18.50
C ALA A 321 -64.77 19.94 -17.27
N LEU A 322 -64.86 21.00 -16.45
CA LEU A 322 -65.75 21.04 -15.28
C LEU A 322 -67.23 20.98 -15.68
N ALA A 323 -67.63 21.72 -16.72
CA ALA A 323 -68.99 21.67 -17.25
C ALA A 323 -69.35 20.28 -17.79
N GLY A 324 -68.41 19.59 -18.46
CA GLY A 324 -68.58 18.22 -18.93
C GLY A 324 -68.78 17.21 -17.81
N CYS A 325 -67.95 17.26 -16.75
CA CYS A 325 -68.09 16.39 -15.58
C CYS A 325 -69.41 16.60 -14.83
N GLY A 326 -69.85 17.86 -14.69
CA GLY A 326 -71.15 18.19 -14.10
C GLY A 326 -72.32 17.61 -14.89
N ALA A 327 -72.30 17.74 -16.22
CA ALA A 327 -73.33 17.16 -17.08
C ALA A 327 -73.37 15.62 -16.97
N PHE A 328 -72.22 14.94 -16.97
CA PHE A 328 -72.15 13.49 -16.79
C PHE A 328 -72.66 13.03 -15.42
N SER A 329 -72.30 13.73 -14.34
CA SER A 329 -72.76 13.38 -12.99
C SER A 329 -74.28 13.52 -12.85
N THR A 330 -74.85 14.63 -13.34
CA THR A 330 -76.32 14.84 -13.32
C THR A 330 -77.04 13.81 -14.17
N PHE A 331 -76.52 13.46 -15.35
CA PHE A 331 -77.08 12.42 -16.21
C PHE A 331 -77.06 11.05 -15.51
N CYS A 332 -75.94 10.66 -14.90
CA CYS A 332 -75.87 9.45 -14.09
C CYS A 332 -76.87 9.46 -12.94
N CYS A 333 -77.01 10.56 -12.19
CA CYS A 333 -78.00 10.69 -11.11
C CYS A 333 -79.43 10.52 -11.63
N ILE A 334 -79.77 11.16 -12.75
CA ILE A 334 -81.10 11.03 -13.39
C ILE A 334 -81.32 9.58 -13.81
N CYS A 335 -80.34 8.92 -14.45
CA CYS A 335 -80.42 7.51 -14.80
C CYS A 335 -80.64 6.63 -13.57
N PHE A 336 -79.90 6.84 -12.48
CA PHE A 336 -80.09 6.11 -11.23
C PHE A 336 -81.48 6.36 -10.61
N CYS A 337 -81.96 7.60 -10.58
CA CYS A 337 -83.30 7.94 -10.12
C CYS A 337 -84.39 7.27 -10.97
N CYS A 338 -84.23 7.27 -12.30
CA CYS A 338 -85.12 6.59 -13.24
C CYS A 338 -85.13 5.07 -13.03
N ILE A 339 -83.96 4.45 -12.80
CA ILE A 339 -83.84 3.02 -12.48
C ILE A 339 -84.54 2.71 -11.16
N LYS A 340 -84.31 3.51 -10.10
CA LYS A 340 -84.93 3.34 -8.78
C LYS A 340 -86.44 3.53 -8.83
N HIS A 341 -86.92 4.49 -9.63
CA HIS A 341 -88.35 4.71 -9.87
C HIS A 341 -88.98 3.51 -10.61
N ARG A 342 -88.31 2.95 -11.62
CA ARG A 342 -88.76 1.72 -12.30
C ARG A 342 -88.85 0.52 -11.35
N GLN A 343 -87.88 0.36 -10.44
CA GLN A 343 -87.91 -0.70 -9.43
C GLN A 343 -89.07 -0.53 -8.43
N ARG A 344 -89.32 0.69 -7.92
CA ARG A 344 -90.46 0.98 -7.04
C ARG A 344 -91.81 0.69 -7.70
N LYS A 345 -91.95 1.04 -8.98
CA LYS A 345 -93.18 0.78 -9.74
C LYS A 345 -93.50 -0.72 -9.86
N LYS A 346 -92.47 -1.57 -9.99
CA LYS A 346 -92.63 -3.04 -9.96
C LYS A 346 -93.11 -3.54 -8.59
N LEU A 347 -92.54 -3.05 -7.48
CA LEU A 347 -92.97 -3.45 -6.13
C LEU A 347 -94.41 -3.03 -5.79
N SER A 348 -94.87 -1.89 -6.29
CA SER A 348 -96.25 -1.42 -6.06
C SER A 348 -97.31 -2.20 -6.85
N GLN A 349 -96.91 -3.08 -7.77
CA GLN A 349 -97.81 -3.86 -8.61
C GLN A 349 -98.06 -5.28 -8.06
N GLU A 350 -97.41 -5.68 -6.96
CA GLU A 350 -97.49 -7.01 -6.35
C GLU A 350 -98.24 -7.06 -4.98
N ARG A 351 -98.96 -6.00 -4.56
CA ARG A 351 -99.74 -6.04 -3.30
C ARG A 351 -101.17 -6.61 -3.52
N PRO A 352 -101.57 -7.76 -2.92
CA PRO A 352 -102.94 -8.27 -3.00
C PRO A 352 -103.89 -7.56 -2.00
N PRO A 353 -105.24 -7.63 -2.19
CA PRO A 353 -106.23 -6.94 -1.35
C PRO A 353 -106.54 -7.64 -0.02
N GLU A 354 -106.86 -6.84 1.00
CA GLU A 354 -107.48 -7.23 2.29
C GLU A 354 -108.93 -7.72 2.11
N GLU A 355 -109.31 -8.78 2.82
CA GLU A 355 -110.71 -9.19 2.98
C GLU A 355 -111.04 -9.44 4.48
N GLY A 356 -111.89 -8.57 5.02
CA GLY A 356 -112.94 -8.84 6.03
C GLY A 356 -112.60 -9.51 7.38
N SER A 357 -112.53 -8.71 8.45
CA SER A 357 -112.93 -9.08 9.83
C SER A 357 -114.47 -9.05 9.98
N PRO A 358 -115.15 -9.32 11.13
CA PRO A 358 -114.78 -9.80 12.50
C PRO A 358 -115.83 -10.91 12.95
N PRO A 359 -116.24 -11.18 14.23
CA PRO A 359 -115.97 -10.51 15.51
C PRO A 359 -115.68 -11.37 16.75
N CYS A 360 -115.38 -10.60 17.80
CA CYS A 360 -115.12 -10.90 19.20
C CYS A 360 -116.12 -11.89 19.83
N ASP A 361 -115.64 -12.69 20.79
CA ASP A 361 -115.95 -12.39 22.19
C ASP A 361 -115.10 -13.17 23.21
N THR A 362 -114.73 -12.40 24.25
CA THR A 362 -114.50 -12.73 25.67
C THR A 362 -113.52 -13.83 26.10
N GLN A 363 -112.47 -13.36 26.78
CA GLN A 363 -111.56 -14.02 27.73
C GLN A 363 -112.28 -14.48 29.02
N PRO A 364 -111.66 -15.32 29.86
CA PRO A 364 -110.61 -14.84 30.79
C PRO A 364 -109.18 -15.26 30.43
#